data_AF-A0AB38EDI3-F1
#
_entry.id   AF-A0AB38EDI3-F1
#
_cell.length_a   1.000
_cell.length_b   1.000
_cell.length_c   1.000
_cell.angle_alpha   90.00
_cell.angle_beta   90.00
_cell.angle_gamma   90.00
#
_symmetry.space_group_name_H-M   'P 1'
#
loop_
_entity.id
_entity.type
_entity.pdbx_description
1 polymer ?
#
loop_
_entity_poly.entity_id
_entity_poly.type
_entity_poly.pdbx_seq_one_letter_code
_entity_poly.pdbx_strand_id
1 'polypeptide(L)'
;MTTPVDEPGPSTRFIDVHYHANPDAFIRRHGAMEAGRCYAKAQGRVVLKNHLGCTAAQAWEARQEGFPVSGSLVLNEIAGGVDHRVVERSLCLRGD
;
A
#
# COMPACT_ATOMS: atom_id res chain seq x y z
N MET A 1 -6.46 34.01 -16.42
CA MET A 1 -5.60 32.84 -16.70
C MET A 1 -6.09 31.72 -15.81
N THR A 2 -6.90 30.82 -16.35
CA THR A 2 -7.33 29.58 -15.69
C THR A 2 -6.17 28.60 -15.73
N THR A 3 -5.73 28.12 -14.58
CA THR A 3 -4.84 26.97 -14.47
C THR A 3 -5.44 25.78 -15.23
N PRO A 4 -4.63 24.93 -15.89
CA PRO A 4 -5.15 23.71 -16.45
C PRO A 4 -5.72 22.88 -15.29
N VAL A 5 -7.00 22.55 -15.38
CA VAL A 5 -7.58 21.44 -14.60
C VAL A 5 -6.80 20.19 -15.01
N ASP A 6 -6.19 19.53 -14.02
CA ASP A 6 -5.45 18.27 -14.20
C ASP A 6 -6.19 17.37 -15.21
N GLU A 7 -5.51 17.07 -16.32
CA GLU A 7 -5.92 15.97 -17.22
C GLU A 7 -6.20 14.75 -16.34
N PRO A 8 -7.41 14.13 -16.41
CA PRO A 8 -7.72 13.02 -15.55
C PRO A 8 -6.72 11.90 -15.86
N GLY A 9 -5.81 11.65 -14.91
CA GLY A 9 -4.94 10.49 -14.94
C GLY A 9 -5.77 9.22 -15.18
N PRO A 10 -5.16 8.13 -15.68
CA PRO A 10 -5.88 6.94 -16.12
C PRO A 10 -6.95 6.53 -15.10
N SER A 11 -8.21 6.52 -15.54
CA SER A 11 -9.36 6.30 -14.66
C SER A 11 -9.23 4.96 -13.94
N THR A 12 -9.25 4.99 -12.60
CA THR A 12 -9.23 3.78 -11.79
C THR A 12 -10.54 3.02 -11.95
N ARG A 13 -10.48 1.75 -12.34
CA ARG A 13 -11.64 0.88 -12.54
C ARG A 13 -12.15 0.25 -11.25
N PHE A 14 -11.24 -0.05 -10.31
CA PHE A 14 -11.58 -0.65 -9.03
C PHE A 14 -10.48 -0.39 -7.99
N ILE A 15 -10.86 -0.54 -6.72
CA ILE A 15 -9.95 -0.47 -5.59
C ILE A 15 -10.12 -1.75 -4.79
N ASP A 16 -9.04 -2.54 -4.70
CA ASP A 16 -8.97 -3.62 -3.74
C ASP A 16 -8.46 -3.08 -2.40
N VAL A 17 -9.34 -3.08 -1.41
CA VAL A 17 -9.10 -2.48 -0.10
C VAL A 17 -8.33 -3.41 0.84
N HIS A 18 -8.08 -4.66 0.46
CA HIS A 18 -7.40 -5.62 1.33
C HIS A 18 -6.73 -6.74 0.53
N TYR A 19 -5.48 -6.51 0.14
CA TYR A 19 -4.65 -7.52 -0.52
C TYR A 19 -3.46 -7.93 0.34
N HIS A 20 -3.31 -9.23 0.60
CA HIS A 20 -2.15 -9.75 1.31
C HIS A 20 -0.94 -9.91 0.38
N ALA A 21 0.14 -9.19 0.67
CA ALA A 21 1.41 -9.28 -0.05
C ALA A 21 2.56 -9.69 0.90
N ASN A 22 3.61 -10.30 0.35
CA ASN A 22 4.82 -10.62 1.11
C ASN A 22 5.59 -9.35 1.53
N PRO A 23 6.30 -9.37 2.68
CA PRO A 23 6.25 -10.43 3.69
C PRO A 23 4.90 -10.40 4.44
N ASP A 24 4.44 -11.56 4.93
CA ASP A 24 3.26 -11.70 5.79
C ASP A 24 3.43 -12.93 6.69
N ALA A 25 2.53 -13.14 7.65
CA ALA A 25 2.51 -14.33 8.51
C ALA A 25 2.37 -15.65 7.72
N PHE A 26 1.99 -15.58 6.45
CA PHE A 26 1.89 -16.70 5.53
C PHE A 26 2.54 -16.33 4.20
N ILE A 27 3.07 -17.33 3.48
CA ILE A 27 3.60 -17.13 2.13
C ILE A 27 2.47 -16.62 1.22
N ARG A 28 2.69 -15.46 0.61
CA ARG A 28 1.77 -14.85 -0.36
C ARG A 28 2.24 -15.06 -1.79
N ARG A 29 1.29 -14.94 -2.71
CA ARG A 29 1.56 -15.09 -4.14
C ARG A 29 2.52 -14.02 -4.67
N HIS A 30 2.38 -12.78 -4.19
CA HIS A 30 3.08 -11.61 -4.70
C HIS A 30 3.67 -10.78 -3.55
N GLY A 31 4.80 -10.12 -3.81
CA GLY A 31 5.27 -9.00 -2.99
C GLY A 31 4.61 -7.67 -3.40
N ALA A 32 4.88 -6.61 -2.66
CA ALA A 32 4.31 -5.27 -2.91
C ALA A 32 4.51 -4.77 -4.35
N MET A 33 5.72 -4.92 -4.90
CA MET A 33 6.08 -4.49 -6.25
C MET A 33 5.36 -5.28 -7.35
N GLU A 34 5.28 -6.59 -7.20
CA GLU A 34 4.61 -7.45 -8.17
C GLU A 34 3.09 -7.23 -8.15
N ALA A 35 2.50 -7.11 -6.96
CA ALA A 35 1.11 -6.73 -6.80
C ALA A 35 0.84 -5.38 -7.47
N GLY A 36 1.63 -4.34 -7.15
CA GLY A 36 1.52 -3.02 -7.78
C GLY A 36 1.52 -3.07 -9.31
N ARG A 37 2.43 -3.86 -9.91
CA ARG A 37 2.49 -4.07 -11.36
C ARG A 37 1.24 -4.76 -11.91
N CYS A 38 0.68 -5.74 -11.22
CA CYS A 38 -0.55 -6.42 -11.61
C CYS A 38 -1.76 -5.47 -11.57
N TYR A 39 -1.93 -4.69 -10.50
CA TYR A 39 -3.04 -3.74 -10.39
C TYR A 39 -2.92 -2.60 -11.40
N ALA A 40 -1.70 -2.08 -11.65
CA ALA A 40 -1.47 -1.07 -12.69
C ALA A 40 -1.95 -1.54 -14.07
N LYS A 41 -1.61 -2.77 -14.47
CA LYS A 41 -2.05 -3.37 -15.75
C LYS A 41 -3.57 -3.51 -15.84
N ALA A 42 -4.25 -3.72 -14.71
CA ALA A 42 -5.70 -3.86 -14.63
C ALA A 42 -6.44 -2.53 -14.47
N GLN A 43 -5.73 -1.39 -14.47
CA GLN A 43 -6.28 -0.06 -14.11
C GLN A 43 -6.93 -0.06 -12.72
N GLY A 44 -6.40 -0.88 -11.81
CA GLY A 44 -6.84 -0.99 -10.43
C GLY A 44 -5.86 -0.35 -9.46
N ARG A 45 -6.33 -0.12 -8.24
CA ARG A 45 -5.50 0.29 -7.10
C ARG A 45 -5.62 -0.73 -5.98
N VAL A 46 -4.61 -0.81 -5.11
CA VAL A 46 -4.56 -1.83 -4.06
C VAL A 46 -4.08 -1.26 -2.73
N VAL A 47 -4.71 -1.67 -1.65
CA VAL A 47 -4.24 -1.48 -0.28
C VAL A 47 -3.58 -2.77 0.20
N LEU A 48 -2.27 -2.70 0.47
CA LEU A 48 -1.51 -3.85 0.96
C LEU A 48 -1.77 -4.10 2.43
N LYS A 49 -1.81 -5.37 2.79
CA LYS A 49 -2.08 -5.82 4.15
C LYS A 49 -1.08 -6.90 4.57
N ASN A 50 -0.61 -6.80 5.81
CA ASN A 50 0.34 -7.72 6.44
C ASN A 50 -0.04 -7.93 7.93
N HIS A 51 0.04 -9.15 8.47
CA HIS A 51 -0.21 -9.47 9.89
C HIS A 51 1.00 -9.22 10.80
N LEU A 52 2.19 -9.08 10.23
CA LEU A 52 3.46 -8.92 10.94
C LEU A 52 3.81 -7.46 11.23
N GLY A 53 3.14 -6.50 10.57
CA GLY A 53 3.44 -5.09 10.78
C GLY A 53 2.86 -4.15 9.73
N CYS A 54 3.39 -2.93 9.74
CA CYS A 54 3.03 -1.86 8.84
C CYS A 54 3.54 -2.10 7.41
N THR A 55 2.72 -1.79 6.40
CA THR A 55 3.10 -1.86 4.98
C THR A 55 3.40 -0.49 4.36
N ALA A 56 3.44 0.59 5.16
CA ALA A 56 3.64 1.96 4.69
C ALA A 56 4.96 2.13 3.92
N ALA A 57 6.07 1.59 4.45
CA ALA A 57 7.37 1.65 3.76
C ALA A 57 7.34 0.94 2.40
N GLN A 58 6.78 -0.27 2.34
CA GLN A 58 6.66 -1.03 1.08
C GLN A 58 5.79 -0.31 0.04
N ALA A 59 4.69 0.30 0.49
CA ALA A 59 3.81 1.08 -0.37
C ALA A 59 4.44 2.43 -0.76
N TRP A 60 5.34 2.99 0.06
CA TRP A 60 6.13 4.15 -0.30
C TRP A 60 7.09 3.80 -1.44
N GLU A 61 7.91 2.76 -1.28
CA GLU A 61 8.83 2.28 -2.33
C GLU A 61 8.10 1.94 -3.64
N ALA A 62 6.99 1.20 -3.57
CA ALA A 62 6.22 0.86 -4.76
C ALA A 62 5.65 2.09 -5.49
N ARG A 63 5.32 3.16 -4.76
CA ARG A 63 4.86 4.42 -5.35
C ARG A 63 6.00 5.22 -5.98
N GLN A 64 7.22 5.13 -5.45
CA GLN A 64 8.40 5.74 -6.10
C GLN A 64 8.62 5.15 -7.51
N GLU A 65 8.21 3.91 -7.71
CA GLU A 65 8.24 3.17 -8.99
C GLU A 65 6.95 3.35 -9.82
N GLY A 66 6.05 4.27 -9.40
CA GLY A 66 4.83 4.62 -10.13
C GLY A 66 3.67 3.63 -9.97
N PHE A 67 3.74 2.65 -9.06
CA PHE A 67 2.67 1.68 -8.88
C PHE A 67 1.51 2.21 -8.00
N PRO A 68 0.26 1.80 -8.29
CA PRO A 68 -0.95 2.29 -7.63
C PRO A 68 -1.22 1.61 -6.27
N VAL A 69 -0.23 1.66 -5.38
CA VAL A 69 -0.21 0.93 -4.11
C VAL A 69 -0.40 1.88 -2.92
N SER A 70 -1.24 1.49 -1.98
CA SER A 70 -1.40 2.11 -0.67
C SER A 70 -1.01 1.14 0.44
N GLY A 71 -0.47 1.66 1.53
CA GLY A 71 -0.17 0.86 2.71
C GLY A 71 -1.34 0.81 3.67
N SER A 72 -1.41 -0.25 4.46
CA SER A 72 -2.23 -0.35 5.66
C SER A 72 -1.39 -0.73 6.89
N LEU A 73 -2.05 -0.65 8.04
CA LEU A 73 -1.55 -1.07 9.32
C LEU A 73 -2.59 -1.97 10.00
N VAL A 74 -2.14 -3.08 10.58
CA VAL A 74 -2.99 -3.96 11.39
C VAL A 74 -2.66 -3.73 12.86
N LEU A 75 -3.69 -3.54 13.67
CA LEU A 75 -3.58 -3.29 15.12
C LEU A 75 -3.77 -4.58 15.93
N ASN A 76 -3.09 -5.66 15.50
CA ASN A 76 -3.06 -6.91 16.25
C ASN A 76 -1.90 -6.92 17.25
N GLU A 77 -1.97 -7.79 18.27
CA GLU A 77 -0.92 -7.91 19.30
C GLU A 77 0.49 -8.03 18.71
N ILE A 78 0.65 -8.83 17.65
CA ILE A 78 1.95 -9.07 16.98
C ILE A 78 2.53 -7.78 16.37
N ALA A 79 1.69 -6.89 15.84
CA ALA A 79 2.10 -5.63 15.23
C ALA A 79 2.07 -4.43 16.20
N GLY A 80 1.84 -4.66 17.50
CA GLY A 80 1.85 -3.63 18.54
C GLY A 80 0.49 -3.32 19.19
N GLY A 81 -0.59 -3.97 18.74
CA GLY A 81 -1.92 -3.86 19.33
C GLY A 81 -2.68 -2.58 18.97
N VAL A 82 -3.80 -2.35 19.66
CA VAL A 82 -4.64 -1.15 19.48
C VAL A 82 -4.04 0.01 20.27
N ASP A 83 -2.96 0.59 19.73
CA ASP A 83 -2.24 1.72 20.32
C ASP A 83 -2.00 2.82 19.27
N HIS A 84 -2.35 4.06 19.59
CA HIS A 84 -2.18 5.22 18.70
C HIS A 84 -0.71 5.43 18.28
N ARG A 85 0.25 5.05 19.12
CA ARG A 85 1.69 5.18 18.82
C ARG A 85 2.10 4.31 17.63
N VAL A 86 1.38 3.21 17.38
CA VAL A 86 1.59 2.36 16.20
C VAL A 86 1.20 3.12 14.93
N VAL A 87 0.10 3.89 14.99
CA VAL A 87 -0.33 4.78 13.90
C VAL A 87 0.69 5.90 13.69
N GLU A 88 1.09 6.61 14.74
CA GLU A 88 2.07 7.70 14.64
C GLU A 88 3.39 7.23 14.03
N ARG A 89 3.91 6.09 14.49
CA ARG A 89 5.14 5.50 13.95
C ARG A 89 5.01 5.20 12.46
N SER A 90 3.84 4.73 12.01
CA SER A 90 3.59 4.39 10.61
C SER A 90 3.73 5.57 9.65
N LEU A 91 3.48 6.79 10.13
CA LEU A 91 3.58 8.02 9.33
C LEU A 91 5.03 8.38 8.99
N CYS A 92 5.99 7.93 9.79
CA CYS A 92 7.41 8.19 9.61
C CYS A 92 8.15 7.10 8.83
N LEU A 93 7.48 6.00 8.46
CA LEU A 93 8.11 4.88 7.76
C LEU A 93 8.27 5.18 6.27
N ARG A 94 9.52 5.13 5.82
CA ARG A 94 9.96 5.12 4.42
C ARG A 94 10.86 3.87 4.23
N GLY A 95 11.17 3.49 2.99
CA GLY A 95 11.88 2.22 2.73
C GLY A 95 13.40 2.26 2.86
N ASP A 96 13.93 3.29 3.51
CA ASP A 96 15.35 3.55 3.83
C ASP A 96 15.73 3.20 5.29
#